data_AF-A0A838LHZ4-F1
#
_entry.id   AF-A0A838LHZ4-F1
#
_cell.length_a   1.000
_cell.length_b   1.000
_cell.length_c   1.000
_cell.angle_alpha   90.00
_cell.angle_beta   90.00
_cell.angle_gamma   90.00
#
_symmetry.space_group_name_H-M   'P 1'
#
loop_
_entity.id
_entity.type
_entity.pdbx_description
1 polymer ?
#
loop_
_entity_poly.entity_id
_entity_poly.type
_entity_poly.pdbx_seq_one_letter_code
_entity_poly.pdbx_strand_id
1 'polypeptide(L)'
;MTPAATAAPGALALKVGELVEVRSAEEIHATLDENGELDGLPFMPEMLAFCGRRLTVHKVAHKLCDYIGHTGLRRMSEAVHLTESRCDGSAHGGCENACSIYWKEQWLKRVSADDPVTPTPDAGQRVLLPLLVRNSQKEPFDDGAVRWSCQGTEMQRAAPEALPLKHLGQYREDVVSGNAGVLQVLSAFLIAVFNRYQNLSKKLLPDFLLIRDGLHWGFLEGGVRSGRTPTEILDLQPGELVRIKSREEIMATLDSNLLNRGMGFDAEMSRFCGRTARVKARATRCVDERSGRMLTMKNPCIILEDIVCEGAFTANCPRQYVCWWREIWLERIG
;
A
#
# COMPACT_ATOMS: atom_id res chain seq x y z
N MET A 1 45.54 12.47 5.47
CA MET A 1 44.73 11.24 5.24
C MET A 1 43.30 11.71 5.03
N THR A 2 42.93 11.90 3.78
CA THR A 2 41.56 12.30 3.39
C THR A 2 40.67 11.08 3.56
N PRO A 3 39.54 11.15 4.28
CA PRO A 3 38.64 10.03 4.37
C PRO A 3 38.13 9.71 2.96
N ALA A 4 38.19 8.43 2.59
CA ALA A 4 37.64 7.95 1.35
C ALA A 4 36.14 8.25 1.36
N ALA A 5 35.69 9.10 0.43
CA ALA A 5 34.28 9.28 0.14
C ALA A 5 33.75 7.95 -0.39
N THR A 6 33.06 7.20 0.45
CA THR A 6 32.32 6.01 0.05
C THR A 6 31.30 6.47 -0.98
N ALA A 7 31.49 6.06 -2.24
CA ALA A 7 30.53 6.34 -3.30
C ALA A 7 29.14 5.86 -2.86
N ALA A 8 28.13 6.71 -3.05
CA ALA A 8 26.74 6.32 -2.82
C ALA A 8 26.46 5.01 -3.59
N PRO A 9 25.90 3.97 -2.93
CA PRO A 9 25.59 2.73 -3.63
C PRO A 9 24.60 3.02 -4.75
N GLY A 10 24.99 2.77 -6.00
CA GLY A 10 24.09 2.92 -7.15
C GLY A 10 22.91 1.94 -7.11
N ALA A 11 21.93 2.16 -7.98
CA ALA A 11 20.77 1.28 -8.15
C ALA A 11 21.19 -0.19 -8.31
N LEU A 12 20.63 -1.05 -7.45
CA LEU A 12 20.86 -2.50 -7.45
C LEU A 12 20.11 -3.22 -8.59
N ALA A 13 19.08 -2.58 -9.16
CA ALA A 13 18.22 -3.13 -10.19
C ALA A 13 17.63 -4.50 -9.78
N LEU A 14 17.01 -4.53 -8.60
CA LEU A 14 16.50 -5.76 -7.99
C LEU A 14 15.31 -6.34 -8.77
N LYS A 15 15.16 -7.65 -8.68
CA LYS A 15 14.00 -8.40 -9.18
C LYS A 15 13.28 -9.14 -8.06
N VAL A 16 12.02 -9.49 -8.31
CA VAL A 16 11.22 -10.34 -7.43
C VAL A 16 11.95 -11.67 -7.18
N GLY A 17 12.02 -12.06 -5.91
CA GLY A 17 12.67 -13.29 -5.46
C GLY A 17 14.14 -13.14 -5.07
N GLU A 18 14.78 -11.99 -5.31
CA GLU A 18 16.16 -11.77 -4.87
C GLU A 18 16.27 -11.64 -3.35
N LEU A 19 17.30 -12.25 -2.77
CA LEU A 19 17.64 -12.11 -1.36
C LEU A 19 18.45 -10.83 -1.15
N VAL A 20 18.03 -10.03 -0.18
CA VAL A 20 18.69 -8.77 0.19
C VAL A 20 18.85 -8.68 1.69
N GLU A 21 19.86 -7.94 2.12
CA GLU A 21 20.04 -7.54 3.51
C GLU A 21 19.73 -6.06 3.65
N VAL A 22 18.93 -5.70 4.64
CA VAL A 22 18.73 -4.29 5.00
C VAL A 22 20.02 -3.79 5.62
N ARG A 23 20.52 -2.65 5.13
CA ARG A 23 21.75 -2.03 5.62
C ARG A 23 21.70 -1.73 7.11
N SER A 24 22.88 -1.52 7.70
CA SER A 24 22.94 -1.09 9.09
C SER A 24 22.31 0.31 9.25
N ALA A 25 21.90 0.65 10.48
CA ALA A 25 21.36 1.98 10.74
C ALA A 25 22.38 3.10 10.45
N GLU A 26 23.68 2.85 10.64
CA GLU A 26 24.75 3.81 10.30
C GLU A 26 24.86 4.01 8.78
N GLU A 27 24.84 2.91 8.02
CA GLU A 27 24.89 2.97 6.56
C GLU A 27 23.65 3.64 5.98
N ILE A 28 22.47 3.38 6.56
CA ILE A 28 21.22 4.02 6.15
C ILE A 28 21.28 5.50 6.49
N HIS A 29 21.70 5.87 7.70
CA HIS A 29 21.83 7.27 8.11
C HIS A 29 22.70 8.07 7.13
N ALA A 30 23.78 7.47 6.61
CA ALA A 30 24.64 8.11 5.61
C ALA A 30 23.96 8.38 4.26
N THR A 31 22.81 7.76 3.98
CA THR A 31 22.00 8.01 2.78
C THR A 31 20.88 9.03 2.97
N LEU A 32 20.57 9.39 4.22
CA LEU A 32 19.42 10.25 4.52
C LEU A 32 19.81 11.73 4.53
N ASP A 33 18.87 12.58 4.17
CA ASP A 33 18.96 14.02 4.32
C ASP A 33 18.77 14.47 5.79
N GLU A 34 18.81 15.79 6.04
CA GLU A 34 18.66 16.37 7.37
C GLU A 34 17.29 16.12 8.03
N ASN A 35 16.31 15.63 7.26
CA ASN A 35 14.99 15.24 7.75
C ASN A 35 14.88 13.72 7.97
N GLY A 36 15.92 12.93 7.67
CA GLY A 36 15.86 11.48 7.80
C GLY A 36 15.15 10.81 6.60
N GLU A 37 15.31 11.38 5.41
CA GLU A 37 14.62 10.94 4.20
C GLU A 37 15.57 10.70 3.03
N LEU A 38 15.13 9.91 2.06
CA LEU A 38 15.82 9.74 0.78
C LEU A 38 14.82 9.95 -0.35
N ASP A 39 15.12 10.91 -1.24
CA ASP A 39 14.20 11.36 -2.30
C ASP A 39 12.81 11.77 -1.77
N GLY A 40 12.76 12.34 -0.55
CA GLY A 40 11.51 12.71 0.13
C GLY A 40 10.70 11.53 0.68
N LEU A 41 11.23 10.30 0.63
CA LEU A 41 10.64 9.14 1.29
C LEU A 41 11.25 8.98 2.70
N PRO A 42 10.45 9.06 3.77
CA PRO A 42 10.98 8.93 5.12
C PRO A 42 11.43 7.50 5.43
N PHE A 43 12.59 7.39 6.09
CA PHE A 43 12.99 6.17 6.78
C PHE A 43 12.38 6.19 8.18
N MET A 44 11.36 5.36 8.43
CA MET A 44 10.55 5.46 9.65
C MET A 44 11.20 4.72 10.84
N PRO A 45 10.92 5.10 12.11
CA PRO A 45 11.45 4.39 13.27
C PRO A 45 11.17 2.88 13.26
N GLU A 46 9.98 2.45 12.80
CA GLU A 46 9.62 1.03 12.66
C GLU A 46 10.57 0.25 11.76
N MET A 47 11.24 0.94 10.81
CA MET A 47 12.16 0.30 9.85
C MET A 47 13.49 -0.10 10.51
N LEU A 48 13.85 0.48 11.67
CA LEU A 48 15.08 0.15 12.40
C LEU A 48 15.13 -1.32 12.84
N ALA A 49 13.97 -1.91 13.16
CA ALA A 49 13.84 -3.32 13.55
C ALA A 49 14.24 -4.29 12.42
N PHE A 50 14.37 -3.78 11.19
CA PHE A 50 14.79 -4.56 10.03
C PHE A 50 16.26 -4.41 9.68
N CYS A 51 16.99 -3.44 10.24
CA CYS A 51 18.41 -3.25 9.96
C CYS A 51 19.22 -4.53 10.24
N GLY A 52 20.00 -4.97 9.25
CA GLY A 52 20.78 -6.21 9.30
C GLY A 52 20.00 -7.50 9.03
N ARG A 53 18.67 -7.44 8.86
CA ARG A 53 17.88 -8.61 8.51
C ARG A 53 17.98 -8.91 7.03
N ARG A 54 18.04 -10.21 6.71
CA ARG A 54 17.89 -10.71 5.34
C ARG A 54 16.43 -10.99 5.04
N LEU A 55 15.96 -10.45 3.92
CA LEU A 55 14.58 -10.54 3.46
C LEU A 55 14.57 -10.79 1.95
N THR A 56 13.44 -11.25 1.42
CA THR A 56 13.29 -11.48 -0.02
C THR A 56 12.55 -10.31 -0.65
N VAL A 57 12.95 -9.91 -1.86
CA VAL A 57 12.21 -8.94 -2.68
C VAL A 57 10.88 -9.55 -3.08
N HIS A 58 9.80 -9.03 -2.52
CA HIS A 58 8.43 -9.49 -2.76
C HIS A 58 7.84 -8.86 -4.02
N LYS A 59 8.03 -7.54 -4.17
CA LYS A 59 7.63 -6.77 -5.36
C LYS A 59 8.63 -5.66 -5.63
N VAL A 60 8.84 -5.31 -6.89
CA VAL A 60 9.56 -4.10 -7.28
C VAL A 60 8.57 -2.95 -7.31
N ALA A 61 8.76 -1.94 -6.46
CA ALA A 61 7.83 -0.85 -6.25
C ALA A 61 8.12 0.34 -7.19
N HIS A 62 8.31 0.08 -8.49
CA HIS A 62 8.65 1.13 -9.47
C HIS A 62 7.48 2.08 -9.80
N LYS A 63 6.28 1.76 -9.32
CA LYS A 63 5.06 2.56 -9.47
C LYS A 63 4.11 2.30 -8.31
N LEU A 64 3.14 3.19 -8.13
CA LEU A 64 2.07 3.04 -7.17
C LEU A 64 0.82 3.80 -7.58
N CYS A 65 -0.32 3.49 -6.96
CA CYS A 65 -1.54 4.28 -7.10
C CYS A 65 -1.54 5.52 -6.19
N ASP A 66 -1.93 6.66 -6.76
CA ASP A 66 -2.18 7.90 -6.02
C ASP A 66 -3.59 7.87 -5.41
N TYR A 67 -3.68 7.28 -4.24
CA TYR A 67 -4.90 7.20 -3.44
C TYR A 67 -5.19 8.51 -2.68
N ILE A 68 -4.22 9.43 -2.51
CA ILE A 68 -4.43 10.72 -1.86
C ILE A 68 -5.12 11.68 -2.84
N GLY A 69 -4.53 11.83 -4.03
CA GLY A 69 -4.99 12.75 -5.06
C GLY A 69 -5.93 12.14 -6.08
N HIS A 70 -6.07 10.81 -6.10
CA HIS A 70 -6.84 10.05 -7.10
C HIS A 70 -6.44 10.38 -8.56
N THR A 71 -5.16 10.71 -8.79
CA THR A 71 -4.65 11.15 -10.10
C THR A 71 -4.20 10.01 -11.01
N GLY A 72 -4.32 8.76 -10.54
CA GLY A 72 -3.92 7.56 -11.28
C GLY A 72 -2.66 6.93 -10.69
N LEU A 73 -1.68 6.59 -11.54
CA LEU A 73 -0.42 5.99 -11.11
C LEU A 73 0.67 7.06 -10.99
N ARG A 74 1.63 6.82 -10.10
CA ARG A 74 2.83 7.63 -9.89
C ARG A 74 4.07 6.74 -9.98
N ARG A 75 5.17 7.30 -10.48
CA ARG A 75 6.46 6.61 -10.54
C ARG A 75 7.15 6.73 -9.18
N MET A 76 7.68 5.62 -8.70
CA MET A 76 8.55 5.56 -7.52
C MET A 76 9.90 5.02 -7.97
N SER A 77 10.96 5.78 -7.74
CA SER A 77 12.30 5.43 -8.20
C SER A 77 12.99 4.50 -7.21
N GLU A 78 13.58 3.43 -7.75
CA GLU A 78 14.52 2.54 -7.03
C GLU A 78 13.97 2.04 -5.69
N ALA A 79 12.73 1.55 -5.69
CA ALA A 79 12.10 1.02 -4.49
C ALA A 79 11.59 -0.40 -4.69
N VAL A 80 11.56 -1.16 -3.59
CA VAL A 80 10.99 -2.51 -3.52
C VAL A 80 10.10 -2.66 -2.27
N HIS A 81 9.26 -3.69 -2.28
CA HIS A 81 8.61 -4.22 -1.09
C HIS A 81 9.28 -5.54 -0.73
N LEU A 82 9.56 -5.75 0.55
CA LEU A 82 10.18 -6.97 1.04
C LEU A 82 9.13 -7.87 1.71
N THR A 83 9.39 -9.18 1.73
CA THR A 83 8.55 -10.15 2.42
C THR A 83 8.47 -9.83 3.90
N GLU A 84 7.28 -9.92 4.49
CA GLU A 84 7.04 -9.74 5.93
C GLU A 84 7.49 -8.39 6.52
N SER A 85 7.71 -7.37 5.69
CA SER A 85 8.12 -6.02 6.12
C SER A 85 6.96 -5.01 6.05
N ARG A 86 5.93 -5.21 6.87
CA ARG A 86 4.83 -4.23 7.02
C ARG A 86 5.06 -3.35 8.24
N CYS A 87 4.66 -2.08 8.13
CA CYS A 87 4.74 -1.13 9.25
C CYS A 87 3.80 -1.58 10.38
N ASP A 88 4.29 -1.58 11.61
CA ASP A 88 3.49 -1.92 12.80
C ASP A 88 2.81 -0.70 13.46
N GLY A 89 3.16 0.51 13.01
CA GLY A 89 2.62 1.78 13.48
C GLY A 89 3.00 2.15 14.90
N SER A 90 3.92 1.41 15.54
CA SER A 90 4.32 1.60 16.94
C SER A 90 4.90 2.99 17.22
N ALA A 91 5.53 3.62 16.23
CA ALA A 91 6.05 4.98 16.32
C ALA A 91 5.10 6.04 15.70
N HIS A 92 3.92 5.63 15.23
CA HIS A 92 2.91 6.51 14.62
C HIS A 92 1.58 6.45 15.39
N GLY A 93 1.64 6.55 16.72
CA GLY A 93 0.45 6.55 17.57
C GLY A 93 -0.34 5.23 17.57
N GLY A 94 0.29 4.13 17.16
CA GLY A 94 -0.34 2.82 17.02
C GLY A 94 -1.27 2.72 15.83
N CYS A 95 -0.90 3.33 14.69
CA CYS A 95 -1.63 3.21 13.42
C CYS A 95 -1.75 1.75 12.97
N GLU A 96 -2.96 1.27 12.67
CA GLU A 96 -3.21 -0.16 12.41
C GLU A 96 -3.34 -0.48 10.91
N ASN A 97 -2.91 0.43 10.01
CA ASN A 97 -3.08 0.26 8.57
C ASN A 97 -2.17 -0.84 7.97
N ALA A 98 -1.10 -1.23 8.67
CA ALA A 98 -0.17 -2.28 8.25
C ALA A 98 0.37 -2.09 6.81
N CYS A 99 0.73 -0.87 6.45
CA CYS A 99 1.22 -0.52 5.11
C CYS A 99 2.45 -1.35 4.71
N SER A 100 2.52 -1.74 3.44
CA SER A 100 3.76 -2.24 2.84
C SER A 100 4.81 -1.15 2.90
N ILE A 101 5.98 -1.46 3.45
CA ILE A 101 7.09 -0.50 3.50
C ILE A 101 7.73 -0.41 2.12
N TYR A 102 7.99 0.82 1.66
CA TYR A 102 8.82 1.08 0.48
C TYR A 102 10.27 1.12 0.93
N TRP A 103 11.08 0.22 0.38
CA TRP A 103 12.51 0.15 0.66
C TRP A 103 13.27 0.70 -0.54
N LYS A 104 13.99 1.81 -0.37
CA LYS A 104 14.93 2.27 -1.39
C LYS A 104 16.05 1.24 -1.55
N GLU A 105 16.45 0.97 -2.79
CA GLU A 105 17.54 0.03 -3.07
C GLU A 105 18.85 0.44 -2.38
N GLN A 106 19.05 1.74 -2.18
CA GLN A 106 20.20 2.31 -1.47
C GLN A 106 20.24 1.94 0.02
N TRP A 107 19.10 1.55 0.62
CA TRP A 107 19.02 1.02 1.98
C TRP A 107 19.26 -0.49 2.05
N LEU A 108 19.54 -1.12 0.92
CA LEU A 108 19.68 -2.57 0.80
C LEU A 108 21.07 -2.94 0.28
N LYS A 109 21.42 -4.21 0.50
CA LYS A 109 22.58 -4.90 -0.07
C LYS A 109 22.10 -6.19 -0.69
N ARG A 110 22.57 -6.49 -1.90
CA ARG A 110 22.41 -7.83 -2.48
C ARG A 110 23.32 -8.79 -1.72
N VAL A 111 22.77 -9.92 -1.29
CA VAL A 111 23.51 -10.97 -0.56
C VAL A 111 23.17 -12.34 -1.12
N SER A 112 24.13 -13.25 -1.06
CA SER A 112 23.92 -14.68 -1.26
C SER A 112 23.45 -15.36 0.03
N ALA A 113 22.79 -16.51 -0.09
CA ALA A 113 22.46 -17.36 1.06
C ALA A 113 23.72 -17.80 1.83
N ASP A 114 24.84 -17.96 1.12
CA ASP A 114 26.11 -18.42 1.67
C ASP A 114 26.94 -17.30 2.33
N ASP A 115 26.54 -16.03 2.18
CA ASP A 115 27.29 -14.91 2.74
C ASP A 115 27.23 -14.94 4.28
N PRO A 116 28.33 -14.66 4.99
CA PRO A 116 28.33 -14.63 6.45
C PRO A 116 27.40 -13.55 6.98
N VAL A 117 26.53 -13.91 7.93
CA VAL A 117 25.67 -12.94 8.62
C VAL A 117 26.52 -12.17 9.61
N THR A 118 26.70 -10.87 9.35
CA THR A 118 27.47 -10.00 10.26
C THR A 118 26.51 -9.37 11.26
N PRO A 119 26.76 -9.47 12.57
CA PRO A 119 25.95 -8.78 13.57
C PRO A 119 25.97 -7.28 13.31
N THR A 120 24.80 -6.66 13.22
CA THR A 120 24.69 -5.22 13.01
C THR A 120 24.81 -4.49 14.35
N PRO A 121 25.75 -3.54 14.51
CA PRO A 121 25.90 -2.80 15.75
C PRO A 121 24.68 -1.93 16.07
N ASP A 122 24.19 -2.00 17.31
CA ASP A 122 23.07 -1.19 17.83
C ASP A 122 23.39 0.33 17.91
N ALA A 123 24.67 0.68 17.97
CA ALA A 123 25.12 2.06 18.15
C ALA A 123 24.56 3.03 17.08
N GLY A 124 24.45 2.58 15.82
CA GLY A 124 23.87 3.37 14.74
C GLY A 124 22.38 3.67 14.94
N GLN A 125 21.63 2.76 15.55
CA GLN A 125 20.20 2.95 15.82
C GLN A 125 19.96 4.06 16.83
N ARG A 126 20.77 4.11 17.89
CA ARG A 126 20.65 5.13 18.96
C ARG A 126 20.89 6.54 18.44
N VAL A 127 21.79 6.70 17.47
CA VAL A 127 22.09 7.98 16.84
C VAL A 127 20.99 8.40 15.86
N LEU A 128 20.46 7.44 15.09
CA LEU A 128 19.47 7.71 14.05
C LEU A 128 18.05 7.94 14.63
N LEU A 129 17.67 7.21 15.68
CA LEU A 129 16.31 7.22 16.22
C LEU A 129 15.75 8.63 16.54
N PRO A 130 16.48 9.56 17.19
CA PRO A 130 15.96 10.90 17.46
C PRO A 130 15.56 11.67 16.19
N LEU A 131 16.33 11.52 15.11
CA LEU A 131 16.02 12.13 13.81
C LEU A 131 14.72 11.56 13.24
N LEU A 132 14.56 10.23 13.27
CA LEU A 132 13.37 9.56 12.74
C LEU A 132 12.11 9.88 13.55
N VAL A 133 12.23 9.94 14.89
CA VAL A 133 11.12 10.32 15.77
C VAL A 133 10.69 11.75 15.49
N ARG A 134 11.64 12.68 15.30
CA ARG A 134 11.32 14.05 14.90
C ARG A 134 10.59 14.08 13.56
N ASN A 135 11.05 13.33 12.56
CA ASN A 135 10.41 13.30 11.24
C ASN A 135 9.05 12.58 11.21
N SER A 136 8.76 11.73 12.20
CA SER A 136 7.44 11.09 12.33
C SER A 136 6.30 12.07 12.64
N GLN A 137 6.63 13.33 12.97
CA GLN A 137 5.67 14.36 13.36
C GLN A 137 5.96 15.68 12.63
N LYS A 138 4.91 16.33 12.16
CA LYS A 138 4.93 17.69 11.61
C LYS A 138 4.40 18.69 12.63
N GLU A 139 4.35 19.97 12.25
CA GLU A 139 3.68 20.98 13.07
C GLU A 139 2.28 20.48 13.45
N PRO A 140 1.94 20.54 14.76
CA PRO A 140 0.65 20.07 15.23
C PRO A 140 -0.48 20.89 14.61
N PHE A 141 -1.68 20.31 14.63
CA PHE A 141 -2.88 21.05 14.23
C PHE A 141 -3.20 22.17 15.24
N ASP A 142 -4.04 23.14 14.82
CA ASP A 142 -4.46 24.26 15.68
C ASP A 142 -5.15 23.81 16.98
N ASP A 143 -5.75 22.61 16.99
CA ASP A 143 -6.37 21.99 18.16
C ASP A 143 -5.37 21.24 19.07
N GLY A 144 -4.08 21.33 18.77
CA GLY A 144 -3.00 20.67 19.49
C GLY A 144 -2.84 19.18 19.18
N ALA A 145 -3.64 18.62 18.26
CA ALA A 145 -3.50 17.23 17.86
C ALA A 145 -2.17 17.01 17.11
N VAL A 146 -1.53 15.88 17.38
CA VAL A 146 -0.31 15.47 16.68
C VAL A 146 -0.62 15.25 15.20
N ARG A 147 0.23 15.82 14.34
CA ARG A 147 0.21 15.61 12.91
C ARG A 147 1.30 14.62 12.53
N TRP A 148 0.90 13.38 12.23
CA TRP A 148 1.82 12.31 11.87
C TRP A 148 2.34 12.47 10.45
N SER A 149 3.58 12.04 10.24
CA SER A 149 4.26 11.98 8.95
C SER A 149 4.86 10.59 8.79
N CYS A 150 4.52 9.90 7.71
CA CYS A 150 4.98 8.55 7.39
C CYS A 150 5.16 8.40 5.88
N GLN A 151 5.64 7.24 5.41
CA GLN A 151 5.78 6.99 3.96
C GLN A 151 4.46 7.19 3.20
N GLY A 152 3.34 6.83 3.81
CA GLY A 152 2.00 7.04 3.23
C GLY A 152 1.69 8.52 3.01
N THR A 153 1.90 9.36 4.03
CA THR A 153 1.59 10.80 3.96
C THR A 153 2.52 11.55 3.02
N GLU A 154 3.80 11.16 2.97
CA GLU A 154 4.80 11.80 2.13
C GLU A 154 4.84 11.26 0.70
N MET A 155 3.94 10.34 0.35
CA MET A 155 3.99 9.60 -0.91
C MET A 155 3.95 10.50 -2.15
N GLN A 156 3.21 11.61 -2.12
CA GLN A 156 3.17 12.55 -3.26
C GLN A 156 4.49 13.30 -3.46
N ARG A 157 5.26 13.51 -2.38
CA ARG A 157 6.59 14.12 -2.43
C ARG A 157 7.65 13.11 -2.84
N ALA A 158 7.54 11.88 -2.34
CA ALA A 158 8.43 10.77 -2.69
C ALA A 158 8.24 10.26 -4.13
N ALA A 159 7.03 10.36 -4.68
CA ALA A 159 6.67 9.94 -6.04
C ALA A 159 5.94 11.07 -6.80
N PRO A 160 6.63 12.18 -7.13
CA PRO A 160 6.00 13.37 -7.69
C PRO A 160 5.54 13.17 -9.14
N GLU A 161 6.19 12.28 -9.89
CA GLU A 161 5.92 12.06 -11.31
C GLU A 161 4.67 11.21 -11.51
N ALA A 162 3.68 11.77 -12.22
CA ALA A 162 2.52 11.01 -12.68
C ALA A 162 2.94 10.04 -13.79
N LEU A 163 2.43 8.82 -13.74
CA LEU A 163 2.71 7.75 -14.70
C LEU A 163 1.46 7.44 -15.53
N PRO A 164 1.31 8.03 -16.74
CA PRO A 164 0.14 7.81 -17.57
C PRO A 164 0.01 6.35 -17.99
N LEU A 165 -1.22 5.83 -18.10
CA LEU A 165 -1.50 4.45 -18.55
C LEU A 165 -0.93 4.12 -19.93
N LYS A 166 -0.69 5.14 -20.78
CA LYS A 166 -0.08 5.01 -22.11
C LYS A 166 1.45 4.82 -22.06
N HIS A 167 2.09 5.01 -20.92
CA HIS A 167 3.54 4.87 -20.78
C HIS A 167 3.92 3.39 -20.81
N LEU A 168 4.24 2.87 -22.00
CA LEU A 168 4.45 1.44 -22.23
C LEU A 168 5.62 0.86 -21.42
N GLY A 169 6.60 1.69 -21.06
CA GLY A 169 7.73 1.29 -20.22
C GLY A 169 7.30 0.66 -18.89
N GLN A 170 6.17 1.10 -18.30
CA GLN A 170 5.72 0.57 -17.02
C GLN A 170 5.32 -0.90 -17.09
N TYR A 171 4.76 -1.34 -18.23
CA TYR A 171 4.33 -2.71 -18.45
C TYR A 171 5.53 -3.61 -18.75
N ARG A 172 6.54 -3.06 -19.43
CA ARG A 172 7.84 -3.74 -19.60
C ARG A 172 8.52 -3.92 -18.24
N GLU A 173 8.55 -2.87 -17.42
CA GLU A 173 9.09 -2.91 -16.04
C GLU A 173 8.35 -3.98 -15.21
N ASP A 174 7.02 -4.09 -15.31
CA ASP A 174 6.25 -5.14 -14.63
C ASP A 174 6.73 -6.56 -14.98
N VAL A 175 7.00 -6.83 -16.26
CA VAL A 175 7.46 -8.16 -16.72
C VAL A 175 8.92 -8.41 -16.36
N VAL A 176 9.80 -7.44 -16.63
CA VAL A 176 11.25 -7.61 -16.44
C VAL A 176 11.63 -7.75 -14.97
N SER A 177 10.90 -7.06 -14.08
CA SER A 177 11.09 -7.16 -12.63
C SER A 177 10.55 -8.45 -12.03
N GLY A 178 9.69 -9.19 -12.75
CA GLY A 178 8.96 -10.33 -12.20
C GLY A 178 7.71 -9.94 -11.41
N ASN A 179 7.30 -8.66 -11.43
CA ASN A 179 6.07 -8.22 -10.76
C ASN A 179 4.81 -8.88 -11.34
N ALA A 180 4.75 -9.05 -12.67
CA ALA A 180 3.60 -9.63 -13.34
C ALA A 180 4.01 -10.38 -14.62
N GLY A 181 3.27 -11.43 -14.96
CA GLY A 181 3.43 -12.13 -16.23
C GLY A 181 2.86 -11.34 -17.42
N VAL A 182 3.25 -11.70 -18.64
CA VAL A 182 2.79 -11.04 -19.88
C VAL A 182 1.26 -11.04 -20.00
N LEU A 183 0.60 -12.15 -19.65
CA LEU A 183 -0.87 -12.26 -19.69
C LEU A 183 -1.56 -11.36 -18.65
N GLN A 184 -0.96 -11.20 -17.47
CA GLN A 184 -1.48 -10.30 -16.43
C GLN A 184 -1.36 -8.84 -16.87
N VAL A 185 -0.22 -8.48 -17.46
CA VAL A 185 0.02 -7.16 -18.07
C VAL A 185 -0.98 -6.86 -19.17
N LEU A 186 -1.20 -7.79 -20.10
CA LEU A 186 -2.19 -7.62 -21.16
C LEU A 186 -3.60 -7.43 -20.60
N SER A 187 -3.98 -8.25 -19.61
CA SER A 187 -5.29 -8.15 -18.95
C SER A 187 -5.47 -6.79 -18.28
N ALA A 188 -4.49 -6.35 -17.49
CA ALA A 188 -4.53 -5.07 -16.80
C ALA A 188 -4.60 -3.88 -17.78
N PHE A 189 -3.88 -3.97 -18.90
CA PHE A 189 -3.95 -2.98 -19.97
C PHE A 189 -5.34 -2.92 -20.62
N LEU A 190 -5.93 -4.06 -20.98
CA LEU A 190 -7.27 -4.10 -21.58
C LEU A 190 -8.34 -3.56 -20.62
N ILE A 191 -8.22 -3.86 -19.32
CA ILE A 191 -9.09 -3.33 -18.28
C ILE A 191 -8.96 -1.80 -18.18
N ALA A 192 -7.74 -1.28 -18.21
CA ALA A 192 -7.48 0.17 -18.23
C ALA A 192 -8.09 0.85 -19.47
N VAL A 193 -7.97 0.24 -20.65
CA VAL A 193 -8.59 0.73 -21.89
C VAL A 193 -10.11 0.72 -21.78
N PHE A 194 -10.68 -0.37 -21.26
CA PHE A 194 -12.11 -0.49 -21.01
C PHE A 194 -12.60 0.63 -20.08
N ASN A 195 -11.97 0.83 -18.93
CA ASN A 195 -12.35 1.89 -17.99
C ASN A 195 -12.22 3.29 -18.59
N ARG A 196 -11.20 3.52 -19.43
CA ARG A 196 -11.05 4.78 -20.16
C ARG A 196 -12.18 5.01 -21.15
N TYR A 197 -12.60 3.97 -21.88
CA TYR A 197 -13.76 4.03 -22.76
C TYR A 197 -15.03 4.35 -21.97
N GLN A 198 -15.27 3.68 -20.85
CA GLN A 198 -16.44 3.92 -19.98
C GLN A 198 -16.49 5.36 -19.45
N ASN A 199 -15.35 5.93 -19.07
CA ASN A 199 -15.25 7.33 -18.66
C ASN A 199 -15.57 8.32 -19.78
N LEU A 200 -15.21 7.98 -21.02
CA LEU A 200 -15.47 8.82 -22.19
C LEU A 200 -16.94 8.69 -22.63
N SER A 201 -17.45 7.45 -22.68
CA SER A 201 -18.81 7.16 -23.12
C SER A 201 -19.85 7.79 -22.22
N LYS A 202 -19.72 7.67 -20.89
CA LYS A 202 -20.59 8.35 -19.92
C LYS A 202 -20.63 9.87 -20.05
N LYS A 203 -19.55 10.48 -20.56
CA LYS A 203 -19.45 11.93 -20.70
C LYS A 203 -19.97 12.44 -22.04
N LEU A 204 -19.83 11.67 -23.11
CA LEU A 204 -19.96 12.18 -24.49
C LEU A 204 -20.93 11.39 -25.38
N LEU A 205 -21.29 10.16 -25.03
CA LEU A 205 -22.06 9.27 -25.90
C LEU A 205 -23.49 9.06 -25.37
N PRO A 206 -24.49 8.86 -26.27
CA PRO A 206 -25.84 8.49 -25.87
C PRO A 206 -25.91 7.12 -25.17
N ASP A 207 -26.96 6.89 -24.38
CA ASP A 207 -27.14 5.71 -23.52
C ASP A 207 -27.01 4.37 -24.27
N PHE A 208 -27.44 4.30 -25.54
CA PHE A 208 -27.35 3.06 -26.33
C PHE A 208 -25.92 2.65 -26.70
N LEU A 209 -24.94 3.55 -26.56
CA LEU A 209 -23.51 3.25 -26.73
C LEU A 209 -22.81 2.95 -25.41
N LEU A 210 -23.52 3.00 -24.28
CA LEU A 210 -22.97 2.60 -22.99
C LEU A 210 -22.88 1.07 -22.93
N ILE A 211 -21.68 0.56 -22.70
CA ILE A 211 -21.48 -0.85 -22.37
C ILE A 211 -21.72 -0.98 -20.86
N ARG A 212 -22.55 -1.93 -20.41
CA ARG A 212 -22.76 -2.21 -18.97
C ARG A 212 -23.06 -0.94 -18.16
N ASP A 213 -23.95 -0.08 -18.66
CA ASP A 213 -24.36 1.18 -18.00
C ASP A 213 -23.18 2.14 -17.69
N GLY A 214 -22.10 2.02 -18.46
CA GLY A 214 -20.87 2.78 -18.27
C GLY A 214 -20.12 2.43 -16.98
N LEU A 215 -20.41 1.32 -16.33
CA LEU A 215 -19.70 0.87 -15.13
C LEU A 215 -18.25 0.50 -15.48
N HIS A 216 -17.31 0.86 -14.62
CA HIS A 216 -15.93 0.38 -14.75
C HIS A 216 -15.87 -1.14 -14.61
N TRP A 217 -14.80 -1.73 -15.11
CA TRP A 217 -14.44 -3.11 -14.89
C TRP A 217 -14.54 -3.46 -13.41
N GLY A 218 -15.03 -4.66 -13.13
CA GLY A 218 -15.68 -4.95 -11.87
C GLY A 218 -17.18 -4.94 -12.09
N PHE A 219 -17.79 -3.90 -12.65
CA PHE A 219 -19.24 -3.72 -12.85
C PHE A 219 -20.01 -3.57 -11.53
N LEU A 220 -19.41 -2.90 -10.54
CA LEU A 220 -20.00 -2.71 -9.22
C LEU A 220 -21.02 -1.58 -9.24
N GLU A 221 -22.15 -1.80 -8.57
CA GLU A 221 -23.20 -0.82 -8.33
C GLU A 221 -23.79 -1.05 -6.94
N GLY A 222 -23.99 0.02 -6.16
CA GLY A 222 -24.58 -0.09 -4.83
C GLY A 222 -26.09 -0.25 -4.86
N GLY A 223 -26.61 -1.16 -4.04
CA GLY A 223 -28.03 -1.47 -3.93
C GLY A 223 -28.83 -0.50 -3.04
N VAL A 224 -28.18 0.26 -2.16
CA VAL A 224 -28.85 1.17 -1.23
C VAL A 224 -29.10 2.52 -1.92
N ARG A 225 -30.34 2.76 -2.33
CA ARG A 225 -30.74 3.98 -3.06
C ARG A 225 -31.11 5.17 -2.15
N SER A 226 -31.50 4.90 -0.91
CA SER A 226 -31.92 5.94 0.04
C SER A 226 -31.71 5.49 1.49
N GLY A 227 -31.38 6.43 2.37
CA GLY A 227 -31.20 6.17 3.80
C GLY A 227 -29.78 5.78 4.19
N ARG A 228 -29.60 5.35 5.44
CA ARG A 228 -28.28 4.95 5.97
C ARG A 228 -28.00 3.50 5.59
N THR A 229 -26.79 3.23 5.10
CA THR A 229 -26.35 1.85 4.78
C THR A 229 -26.42 0.93 6.00
N PRO A 230 -26.80 -0.34 5.84
CA PRO A 230 -26.97 -1.27 6.96
C PRO A 230 -25.65 -1.59 7.64
N THR A 231 -25.73 -2.04 8.89
CA THR A 231 -24.59 -2.48 9.69
C THR A 231 -24.93 -3.78 10.39
N GLU A 232 -23.93 -4.65 10.53
CA GLU A 232 -24.00 -5.90 11.26
C GLU A 232 -22.76 -5.95 12.15
N ILE A 233 -22.93 -6.46 13.37
CA ILE A 233 -21.87 -6.62 14.38
C ILE A 233 -21.84 -8.09 14.74
N LEU A 234 -20.80 -8.77 14.28
CA LEU A 234 -20.47 -10.16 14.55
C LEU A 234 -19.45 -10.28 15.70
N ASP A 235 -18.78 -9.18 16.04
CA ASP A 235 -17.69 -9.08 17.02
C ASP A 235 -16.57 -10.09 16.75
N LEU A 236 -16.14 -10.13 15.49
CA LEU A 236 -15.09 -11.04 15.01
C LEU A 236 -13.77 -10.79 15.73
N GLN A 237 -13.17 -11.85 16.28
CA GLN A 237 -11.86 -11.82 16.91
C GLN A 237 -10.75 -12.32 15.97
N PRO A 238 -9.50 -11.83 16.15
CA PRO A 238 -8.34 -12.42 15.50
C PRO A 238 -8.28 -13.93 15.70
N GLY A 239 -8.00 -14.67 14.63
CA GLY A 239 -7.94 -16.12 14.61
C GLY A 239 -9.23 -16.81 14.12
N GLU A 240 -10.37 -16.13 14.13
CA GLU A 240 -11.65 -16.69 13.63
C GLU A 240 -11.63 -16.90 12.11
N LEU A 241 -12.33 -17.95 11.64
CA LEU A 241 -12.52 -18.20 10.21
C LEU A 241 -13.80 -17.52 9.73
N VAL A 242 -13.69 -16.83 8.61
CA VAL A 242 -14.81 -16.13 7.97
C VAL A 242 -14.85 -16.41 6.48
N ARG A 243 -16.04 -16.39 5.89
CA ARG A 243 -16.22 -16.30 4.45
C ARG A 243 -16.55 -14.86 4.10
N ILE A 244 -15.92 -14.37 3.03
CA ILE A 244 -16.28 -13.10 2.43
C ILE A 244 -17.57 -13.34 1.67
N LYS A 245 -18.63 -12.57 1.99
CA LYS A 245 -19.94 -12.71 1.35
C LYS A 245 -19.83 -12.58 -0.16
N SER A 246 -20.85 -13.08 -0.86
CA SER A 246 -20.92 -12.95 -2.31
C SER A 246 -20.96 -11.48 -2.70
N ARG A 247 -20.62 -11.23 -3.96
CA ARG A 247 -20.59 -9.88 -4.51
C ARG A 247 -21.97 -9.21 -4.47
N GLU A 248 -23.02 -9.97 -4.74
CA GLU A 248 -24.41 -9.50 -4.72
C GLU A 248 -24.83 -9.08 -3.32
N GLU A 249 -24.53 -9.92 -2.32
CA GLU A 249 -24.80 -9.60 -0.91
C GLU A 249 -24.06 -8.35 -0.44
N ILE A 250 -22.78 -8.20 -0.80
CA ILE A 250 -22.02 -7.00 -0.44
C ILE A 250 -22.59 -5.77 -1.15
N MET A 251 -22.85 -5.85 -2.46
CA MET A 251 -23.41 -4.74 -3.24
C MET A 251 -24.75 -4.25 -2.67
N ALA A 252 -25.59 -5.14 -2.14
CA ALA A 252 -26.84 -4.78 -1.48
C ALA A 252 -26.66 -3.91 -0.22
N THR A 253 -25.44 -3.86 0.36
CA THR A 253 -25.13 -3.05 1.55
C THR A 253 -24.47 -1.70 1.24
N LEU A 254 -24.14 -1.43 -0.02
CA LEU A 254 -23.40 -0.24 -0.45
C LEU A 254 -24.32 0.86 -0.96
N ASP A 255 -23.95 2.11 -0.73
CA ASP A 255 -24.58 3.27 -1.37
C ASP A 255 -24.13 3.48 -2.82
N SER A 256 -24.66 4.50 -3.48
CA SER A 256 -24.33 4.84 -4.88
C SER A 256 -22.86 5.18 -5.12
N ASN A 257 -22.09 5.51 -4.07
CA ASN A 257 -20.65 5.76 -4.14
C ASN A 257 -19.83 4.51 -3.78
N LEU A 258 -20.47 3.33 -3.69
CA LEU A 258 -19.87 2.07 -3.26
C LEU A 258 -19.32 2.12 -1.82
N LEU A 259 -19.95 2.92 -0.95
CA LEU A 259 -19.55 3.04 0.44
C LEU A 259 -20.54 2.33 1.37
N ASN A 260 -20.02 1.71 2.43
CA ASN A 260 -20.79 1.35 3.63
C ASN A 260 -20.20 2.10 4.83
N ARG A 261 -21.01 2.96 5.45
CA ARG A 261 -20.60 3.81 6.60
C ARG A 261 -19.24 4.50 6.37
N GLY A 262 -19.08 5.09 5.19
CA GLY A 262 -17.88 5.83 4.79
C GLY A 262 -16.68 4.96 4.39
N MET A 263 -16.79 3.63 4.41
CA MET A 263 -15.74 2.73 3.94
C MET A 263 -16.08 2.20 2.56
N GLY A 264 -15.16 2.36 1.62
CA GLY A 264 -15.34 1.94 0.24
C GLY A 264 -15.18 0.44 0.05
N PHE A 265 -15.92 -0.09 -0.93
CA PHE A 265 -15.73 -1.41 -1.48
C PHE A 265 -15.43 -1.26 -2.98
N ASP A 266 -14.26 -1.72 -3.41
CA ASP A 266 -13.78 -1.52 -4.77
C ASP A 266 -13.76 -2.81 -5.60
N ALA A 267 -13.44 -2.66 -6.89
CA ALA A 267 -13.37 -3.78 -7.81
C ALA A 267 -12.27 -4.79 -7.44
N GLU A 268 -11.14 -4.35 -6.86
CA GLU A 268 -10.09 -5.27 -6.39
C GLU A 268 -10.62 -6.15 -5.25
N MET A 269 -11.31 -5.54 -4.28
CA MET A 269 -11.92 -6.27 -3.16
C MET A 269 -12.92 -7.31 -3.64
N SER A 270 -13.69 -7.02 -4.69
CA SER A 270 -14.68 -7.96 -5.24
C SER A 270 -14.10 -9.28 -5.75
N ARG A 271 -12.78 -9.33 -6.03
CA ARG A 271 -12.09 -10.56 -6.47
C ARG A 271 -11.94 -11.60 -5.35
N PHE A 272 -12.11 -11.18 -4.11
CA PHE A 272 -12.04 -12.03 -2.93
C PHE A 272 -13.41 -12.50 -2.43
N CYS A 273 -14.52 -12.02 -3.03
CA CYS A 273 -15.87 -12.50 -2.71
C CYS A 273 -15.96 -14.04 -2.80
N GLY A 274 -16.61 -14.64 -1.81
CA GLY A 274 -16.79 -16.09 -1.70
C GLY A 274 -15.58 -16.86 -1.15
N ARG A 275 -14.42 -16.22 -0.97
CA ARG A 275 -13.24 -16.89 -0.37
C ARG A 275 -13.41 -16.99 1.15
N THR A 276 -12.81 -18.03 1.72
CA THR A 276 -12.62 -18.16 3.17
C THR A 276 -11.25 -17.61 3.55
N ALA A 277 -11.19 -16.85 4.63
CA ALA A 277 -9.96 -16.32 5.18
C ALA A 277 -10.04 -16.28 6.71
N ARG A 278 -8.89 -16.19 7.36
CA ARG A 278 -8.81 -16.00 8.81
C ARG A 278 -8.76 -14.51 9.13
N VAL A 279 -9.40 -14.11 10.22
CA VAL A 279 -9.30 -12.76 10.76
C VAL A 279 -7.90 -12.56 11.31
N LYS A 280 -7.14 -11.63 10.73
CA LYS A 280 -5.79 -11.29 11.17
C LYS A 280 -5.82 -10.30 12.32
N ALA A 281 -6.60 -9.23 12.16
CA ALA A 281 -6.64 -8.12 13.09
C ALA A 281 -7.95 -7.34 12.99
N ARG A 282 -8.25 -6.57 14.04
CA ARG A 282 -9.37 -5.65 14.12
C ARG A 282 -8.84 -4.24 14.31
N ALA A 283 -8.87 -3.45 13.24
CA ALA A 283 -8.37 -2.08 13.23
C ALA A 283 -9.45 -1.09 13.70
N THR A 284 -9.06 -0.20 14.59
CA THR A 284 -9.86 0.83 15.24
C THR A 284 -9.30 2.23 15.05
N ARG A 285 -8.05 2.35 14.58
CA ARG A 285 -7.43 3.63 14.26
C ARG A 285 -6.43 3.56 13.11
N CYS A 286 -6.29 4.66 12.38
CA CYS A 286 -5.25 4.83 11.36
C CYS A 286 -4.87 6.29 11.21
N VAL A 287 -3.67 6.55 10.70
CA VAL A 287 -3.31 7.88 10.22
C VAL A 287 -4.02 8.11 8.89
N ASP A 288 -4.80 9.19 8.80
CA ASP A 288 -5.29 9.70 7.54
C ASP A 288 -4.10 10.18 6.72
N GLU A 289 -3.83 9.44 5.67
CA GLU A 289 -2.69 9.64 4.81
C GLU A 289 -2.71 11.01 4.08
N ARG A 290 -3.88 11.65 3.89
CA ARG A 290 -3.96 12.99 3.29
C ARG A 290 -3.55 14.08 4.27
N SER A 291 -4.04 14.03 5.50
CA SER A 291 -3.85 15.11 6.48
C SER A 291 -2.72 14.87 7.47
N GLY A 292 -2.36 13.61 7.71
CA GLY A 292 -1.52 13.17 8.83
C GLY A 292 -2.27 13.06 10.16
N ARG A 293 -3.60 13.25 10.17
CA ARG A 293 -4.40 13.20 11.39
C ARG A 293 -4.74 11.75 11.76
N MET A 294 -4.64 11.39 13.04
CA MET A 294 -5.14 10.09 13.50
C MET A 294 -6.68 10.06 13.41
N LEU A 295 -7.21 9.08 12.69
CA LEU A 295 -8.62 8.74 12.63
C LEU A 295 -8.90 7.61 13.62
N THR A 296 -10.01 7.75 14.36
CA THR A 296 -10.56 6.68 15.19
C THR A 296 -11.89 6.24 14.60
N MET A 297 -11.99 4.97 14.25
CA MET A 297 -13.18 4.42 13.61
C MET A 297 -14.27 4.17 14.65
N LYS A 298 -15.51 4.58 14.34
CA LYS A 298 -16.68 4.23 15.16
C LYS A 298 -17.04 2.74 15.05
N ASN A 299 -16.87 2.20 13.85
CA ASN A 299 -17.06 0.79 13.55
C ASN A 299 -15.68 0.23 13.19
N PRO A 300 -15.18 -0.78 13.92
CA PRO A 300 -13.91 -1.41 13.58
C PRO A 300 -13.89 -1.96 12.15
N CYS A 301 -12.68 -2.03 11.60
CA CYS A 301 -12.39 -2.60 10.29
C CYS A 301 -11.69 -3.94 10.50
N ILE A 302 -12.12 -4.96 9.78
CA ILE A 302 -11.54 -6.29 9.86
C ILE A 302 -10.45 -6.42 8.80
N ILE A 303 -9.29 -6.90 9.21
CA ILE A 303 -8.17 -7.25 8.33
C ILE A 303 -8.12 -8.77 8.24
N LEU A 304 -8.08 -9.31 7.02
CA LEU A 304 -8.03 -10.74 6.76
C LEU A 304 -6.59 -11.17 6.40
N GLU A 305 -6.21 -12.38 6.79
CA GLU A 305 -4.91 -12.98 6.45
C GLU A 305 -4.82 -13.20 4.93
N ASP A 306 -3.67 -12.84 4.35
CA ASP A 306 -3.35 -13.00 2.92
C ASP A 306 -4.33 -12.38 1.91
N ILE A 307 -5.22 -11.49 2.37
CA ILE A 307 -6.12 -10.70 1.51
C ILE A 307 -5.59 -9.27 1.41
N VAL A 308 -4.82 -9.02 0.36
CA VAL A 308 -4.25 -7.71 0.02
C VAL A 308 -4.62 -7.35 -1.42
N CYS A 309 -4.65 -6.05 -1.73
CA CYS A 309 -4.83 -5.61 -3.11
C CYS A 309 -3.75 -6.23 -4.01
N GLU A 310 -4.14 -6.80 -5.14
CA GLU A 310 -3.18 -7.37 -6.11
C GLU A 310 -2.87 -6.38 -7.25
N GLY A 311 -3.62 -5.28 -7.34
CA GLY A 311 -3.43 -4.23 -8.33
C GLY A 311 -3.88 -4.62 -9.74
N ALA A 312 -4.63 -5.71 -9.90
CA ALA A 312 -4.99 -6.28 -11.20
C ALA A 312 -5.82 -5.33 -12.08
N PHE A 313 -6.65 -4.50 -11.46
CA PHE A 313 -7.52 -3.50 -12.06
C PHE A 313 -6.94 -2.09 -12.00
N THR A 314 -5.74 -1.96 -11.42
CA THR A 314 -4.97 -0.71 -11.31
C THR A 314 -3.60 -0.89 -11.98
N ALA A 315 -3.62 -1.39 -13.21
CA ALA A 315 -2.45 -1.59 -14.07
C ALA A 315 -1.27 -2.31 -13.38
N ASN A 316 -1.52 -3.35 -12.59
CA ASN A 316 -0.51 -4.09 -11.82
C ASN A 316 0.26 -3.24 -10.81
N CYS A 317 -0.44 -2.34 -10.10
CA CYS A 317 0.16 -1.60 -8.99
C CYS A 317 0.74 -2.57 -7.93
N PRO A 318 2.05 -2.49 -7.60
CA PRO A 318 2.71 -3.41 -6.68
C PRO A 318 2.49 -3.10 -5.19
N ARG A 319 1.79 -2.02 -4.85
CA ARG A 319 1.66 -1.50 -3.47
C ARG A 319 1.15 -2.50 -2.44
N GLN A 320 0.20 -3.35 -2.85
CA GLN A 320 -0.47 -4.33 -1.99
C GLN A 320 -0.95 -3.76 -0.64
N TYR A 321 -1.84 -2.76 -0.70
CA TYR A 321 -2.50 -2.28 0.52
C TYR A 321 -3.35 -3.39 1.14
N VAL A 322 -3.50 -3.33 2.46
CA VAL A 322 -4.37 -4.25 3.20
C VAL A 322 -5.82 -3.88 2.95
N CYS A 323 -6.63 -4.84 2.51
CA CYS A 323 -8.06 -4.62 2.34
C CYS A 323 -8.74 -4.61 3.72
N TRP A 324 -9.51 -3.57 4.00
CA TRP A 324 -10.36 -3.49 5.19
C TRP A 324 -11.76 -3.95 4.87
N TRP A 325 -12.34 -4.72 5.79
CA TRP A 325 -13.65 -5.34 5.64
C TRP A 325 -14.60 -4.88 6.73
N ARG A 326 -15.87 -4.64 6.39
CA ARG A 326 -16.93 -4.51 7.40
C ARG A 326 -17.37 -5.89 7.82
N GLU A 327 -17.75 -6.03 9.08
CA GLU A 327 -18.30 -7.29 9.60
C GLU A 327 -19.55 -7.72 8.81
N ILE A 328 -20.40 -6.78 8.34
CA ILE A 328 -21.55 -7.09 7.46
C ILE A 328 -21.19 -7.72 6.11
N TRP A 329 -19.92 -7.60 5.67
CA TRP A 329 -19.43 -8.24 4.43
C TRP A 329 -18.84 -9.62 4.67
N LEU A 330 -18.81 -10.04 5.93
CA LEU A 330 -18.22 -11.30 6.37
C LEU A 330 -19.29 -12.14 7.04
N GLU A 331 -19.03 -13.43 7.11
CA GLU A 331 -19.86 -14.40 7.79
C GLU A 331 -18.94 -15.38 8.51
N ARG A 332 -19.23 -15.63 9.79
CA ARG A 332 -18.46 -16.57 10.60
C ARG A 332 -18.67 -17.97 10.06
N ILE A 333 -17.57 -18.69 9.83
CA ILE A 333 -17.59 -20.12 9.52
C ILE A 333 -17.06 -20.84 10.76
N GLY A 334 -17.97 -21.43 11.54
CA GLY A 334 -17.65 -22.06 12.81
C GLY A 334 -18.64 -21.63 13.87
#